data_AF-A0A0B0D0W7-F1
#
_entry.id   AF-A0A0B0D0W7-F1
#
_cell.length_a   1.000
_cell.length_b   1.000
_cell.length_c   1.000
_cell.angle_alpha   90.00
_cell.angle_beta   90.00
_cell.angle_gamma   90.00
#
_symmetry.space_group_name_H-M   'P 1'
#
loop_
_entity.id
_entity.type
_entity.pdbx_description
1 polymer ?
#
loop_
_entity_poly.entity_id
_entity_poly.type
_entity_poly.pdbx_seq_one_letter_code
_entity_poly.pdbx_strand_id
1 'polypeptide(L)'
;PGIIAFNMFGPGLEPTDAYPRLVTEVLPTPLVGFFAAVLFGAILSSFNSALNSSVTLIALNIYKPYFNPDAPDKQIVRRGKAVGIILALFAMCIAPLIDKVPQGFFQYLQIVNGFYNVPIFTILIVGYLTKRVPAIAAKVALFVFIAIYATTQLFLDTGVHFLHILAILFVACSLLMLLIGKLRPRETDFILEQKSKVDMKPWKLVYPVGIAATLAMIIIYILLSPAGII
;
A
#
# COMPACT_ATOMS: atom_id res chain seq x y z
N PRO A 1 19.15 4.75 -11.03
CA PRO A 1 18.62 4.85 -12.41
C PRO A 1 18.19 6.27 -12.79
N GLY A 2 17.29 6.93 -12.04
CA GLY A 2 16.84 8.29 -12.38
C GLY A 2 17.96 9.35 -12.42
N ILE A 3 18.85 9.36 -11.43
CA ILE A 3 20.02 10.27 -11.40
C ILE A 3 20.99 9.99 -12.56
N ILE A 4 21.17 8.72 -12.93
CA ILE A 4 22.04 8.32 -14.05
C ILE A 4 21.40 8.75 -15.38
N ALA A 5 20.11 8.47 -15.57
CA ALA A 5 19.34 8.88 -16.73
C ALA A 5 19.31 10.41 -16.89
N PHE A 6 19.18 11.16 -15.79
CA PHE A 6 19.23 12.62 -15.80
C PHE A 6 20.60 13.15 -16.27
N ASN A 7 21.70 12.56 -15.79
CA ASN A 7 23.05 12.94 -16.23
C ASN A 7 23.33 12.54 -17.69
N MET A 8 22.78 11.41 -18.16
CA MET A 8 23.01 10.91 -19.52
C MET A 8 22.12 11.57 -20.58
N PHE A 9 20.85 11.83 -20.26
CA PHE A 9 19.83 12.27 -21.22
C PHE A 9 19.34 13.70 -20.99
N GLY A 10 19.77 14.34 -19.90
CA GLY A 10 19.39 15.70 -19.55
C GLY A 10 17.99 15.82 -18.93
N PRO A 11 17.53 17.05 -18.67
CA PRO A 11 16.31 17.34 -17.91
C PRO A 11 14.99 17.15 -18.68
N GLY A 12 15.05 16.93 -20.00
CA GLY A 12 13.85 16.84 -20.86
C GLY A 12 13.20 15.46 -20.94
N LEU A 13 13.68 14.49 -20.15
CA LEU A 13 13.17 13.13 -20.19
C LEU A 13 12.02 12.93 -19.18
N GLU A 14 10.90 12.42 -19.66
CA GLU A 14 9.80 12.01 -18.79
C GLU A 14 10.28 10.95 -17.77
N PRO A 15 9.96 11.08 -16.46
CA PRO A 15 10.43 10.16 -15.43
C PRO A 15 10.06 8.69 -15.68
N THR A 16 8.95 8.42 -16.37
CA THR A 16 8.50 7.08 -16.75
C THR A 16 9.38 6.41 -17.80
N ASP A 17 9.99 7.21 -18.68
CA ASP A 17 10.81 6.74 -19.79
C ASP A 17 12.29 6.61 -19.41
N ALA A 18 12.67 7.16 -18.25
CA ALA A 18 14.03 7.12 -17.71
C ALA A 18 14.60 5.72 -17.60
N TYR A 19 13.83 4.77 -17.09
CA TYR A 19 14.34 3.43 -16.88
C TYR A 19 14.41 2.61 -18.17
N PRO A 20 13.36 2.53 -19.02
CA PRO A 20 13.46 1.84 -20.31
C PRO A 20 14.56 2.39 -21.21
N ARG A 21 14.71 3.71 -21.30
CA ARG A 21 15.71 4.35 -22.16
C ARG A 21 17.14 4.13 -21.67
N LEU A 22 17.34 4.13 -20.36
CA LEU A 22 18.65 3.79 -19.78
C LEU A 22 19.04 2.34 -20.11
N VAL A 23 18.08 1.42 -20.09
CA VAL A 23 18.33 0.02 -20.39
C VAL A 23 18.69 -0.21 -21.85
N THR A 24 18.02 0.48 -22.79
CA THR A 24 18.35 0.37 -24.22
C THR A 24 19.74 0.88 -24.56
N GLU A 25 20.25 1.86 -23.82
CA GLU A 25 21.56 2.47 -24.04
C GLU A 25 22.70 1.69 -23.38
N VAL A 26 22.43 1.05 -22.23
CA VAL A 26 23.46 0.33 -21.47
C VAL A 26 23.58 -1.14 -21.88
N LEU A 27 22.49 -1.78 -22.33
CA LEU A 27 22.52 -3.21 -22.64
C LEU A 27 22.84 -3.50 -24.12
N PRO A 28 23.61 -4.58 -24.40
CA PRO A 28 23.73 -5.16 -25.74
C PRO A 28 22.37 -5.55 -26.32
N THR A 29 22.21 -5.43 -27.64
CA THR A 29 20.94 -5.67 -28.36
C THR A 29 20.20 -6.96 -27.96
N PRO A 30 20.86 -8.13 -27.80
CA PRO A 30 20.17 -9.35 -27.37
C PRO A 30 19.58 -9.27 -25.95
N LEU A 31 20.23 -8.53 -25.05
CA LEU A 31 19.80 -8.38 -23.66
C LEU A 31 18.66 -7.38 -23.49
N VAL A 32 18.48 -6.45 -24.43
CA VAL A 32 17.32 -5.55 -24.46
C VAL A 32 16.02 -6.35 -24.65
N GLY A 33 16.01 -7.29 -25.61
CA GLY A 33 14.86 -8.18 -25.83
C GLY A 33 14.57 -9.09 -24.63
N PHE A 34 15.63 -9.63 -24.01
CA PHE A 34 15.51 -10.42 -22.78
C PHE A 34 14.92 -9.59 -21.63
N PHE A 35 15.42 -8.36 -21.43
CA PHE A 35 14.91 -7.45 -20.42
C PHE A 35 13.43 -7.14 -20.63
N ALA A 36 13.01 -6.86 -21.87
CA ALA A 36 11.59 -6.64 -22.19
C ALA A 36 10.74 -7.86 -21.80
N ALA A 37 11.18 -9.07 -22.14
CA ALA A 37 10.48 -10.30 -21.77
C ALA A 37 10.36 -10.49 -20.24
N VAL A 38 11.44 -10.23 -19.49
CA VAL A 38 11.44 -10.30 -18.02
C VAL A 38 10.52 -9.25 -17.41
N LEU A 39 10.54 -8.02 -17.91
CA LEU A 39 9.67 -6.95 -17.46
C LEU A 39 8.19 -7.29 -17.68
N PHE A 40 7.84 -7.79 -18.86
CA PHE A 40 6.49 -8.29 -19.15
C PHE A 40 6.08 -9.42 -18.19
N GLY A 41 6.97 -10.40 -17.96
CA GLY A 41 6.74 -11.48 -17.01
C GLY A 41 6.50 -10.98 -15.58
N ALA A 42 7.30 -10.02 -15.11
CA ALA A 42 7.17 -9.43 -13.78
C ALA A 42 5.86 -8.63 -13.62
N ILE A 43 5.44 -7.90 -14.65
CA ILE A 43 4.17 -7.18 -14.67
C ILE A 43 2.99 -8.16 -14.60
N LEU A 44 3.00 -9.20 -15.45
CA LEU A 44 1.95 -10.22 -15.48
C LEU A 44 1.85 -10.98 -14.15
N SER A 45 2.99 -11.33 -13.55
CA SER A 45 3.05 -11.98 -12.24
C SER A 45 2.41 -11.09 -11.16
N SER A 46 2.84 -9.83 -11.07
CA SER A 46 2.31 -8.88 -10.08
C SER A 46 0.81 -8.61 -10.28
N PHE A 47 0.37 -8.46 -11.53
CA PHE A 47 -1.04 -8.28 -11.88
C PHE A 47 -1.88 -9.50 -11.48
N ASN A 48 -1.42 -10.70 -11.79
CA ASN A 48 -2.11 -11.95 -11.41
C ASN A 48 -2.20 -12.12 -9.90
N SER A 49 -1.14 -11.78 -9.15
CA SER A 49 -1.16 -11.78 -7.70
C SER A 49 -2.20 -10.80 -7.14
N ALA A 50 -2.21 -9.56 -7.62
CA ALA A 50 -3.18 -8.54 -7.16
C ALA A 50 -4.64 -8.93 -7.49
N LEU A 51 -4.88 -9.45 -8.69
CA LEU A 51 -6.21 -9.92 -9.11
C LEU A 51 -6.67 -11.12 -8.28
N ASN A 52 -5.79 -12.11 -8.06
CA ASN A 52 -6.12 -13.28 -7.26
C ASN A 52 -6.45 -12.90 -5.81
N SER A 53 -5.63 -12.06 -5.18
CA SER A 53 -5.90 -11.57 -3.81
C SER A 53 -7.23 -10.83 -3.72
N SER A 54 -7.54 -9.97 -4.70
CA SER A 54 -8.81 -9.23 -4.75
C SER A 54 -10.01 -10.17 -4.92
N VAL A 55 -9.89 -11.16 -5.81
CA VAL A 55 -10.92 -12.19 -6.04
C VAL A 55 -11.14 -13.02 -4.78
N THR A 56 -10.08 -13.49 -4.12
CA THR A 56 -10.19 -14.25 -2.87
C THR A 56 -10.84 -13.41 -1.77
N LEU A 57 -10.46 -12.13 -1.64
CA LEU A 57 -11.04 -11.22 -0.66
C LEU A 57 -12.54 -11.08 -0.91
N ILE A 58 -12.98 -10.75 -2.13
CA ILE A 58 -14.39 -10.58 -2.46
C ILE A 58 -15.15 -11.90 -2.29
N ALA A 59 -14.59 -13.03 -2.74
CA ALA A 59 -15.27 -14.32 -2.66
C ALA A 59 -15.47 -14.79 -1.21
N LEU A 60 -14.46 -14.66 -0.36
CA LEU A 60 -14.49 -15.19 1.01
C LEU A 60 -15.00 -14.19 2.05
N ASN A 61 -14.75 -12.89 1.88
CA ASN A 61 -15.14 -11.87 2.86
C ASN A 61 -16.45 -11.15 2.50
N ILE A 62 -16.87 -11.17 1.23
CA ILE A 62 -18.10 -10.51 0.78
C ILE A 62 -19.14 -11.53 0.32
N TYR A 63 -18.84 -12.34 -0.72
CA TYR A 63 -19.80 -13.26 -1.31
C TYR A 63 -20.27 -14.35 -0.33
N LYS A 64 -19.34 -15.08 0.30
CA LYS A 64 -19.71 -16.15 1.24
C LYS A 64 -20.49 -15.60 2.45
N PRO A 65 -20.04 -14.59 3.20
CA PRO A 65 -20.73 -14.21 4.44
C PRO A 65 -22.05 -13.46 4.22
N TYR A 66 -22.17 -12.68 3.12
CA TYR A 66 -23.32 -11.79 2.93
C TYR A 66 -24.31 -12.24 1.84
N PHE A 67 -23.88 -13.05 0.86
CA PHE A 67 -24.75 -13.47 -0.25
C PHE A 67 -25.15 -14.94 -0.17
N ASN A 68 -24.22 -15.84 0.16
CA ASN A 68 -24.54 -17.26 0.31
C ASN A 68 -23.55 -17.96 1.28
N PRO A 69 -23.89 -18.03 2.58
CA PRO A 69 -23.06 -18.64 3.62
C PRO A 69 -22.72 -20.11 3.36
N ASP A 70 -23.67 -20.85 2.81
CA ASP A 70 -23.58 -22.29 2.56
C ASP A 70 -23.12 -22.62 1.12
N ALA A 71 -22.58 -21.64 0.40
CA ALA A 71 -22.08 -21.85 -0.95
C ALA A 71 -20.96 -22.90 -0.97
N PRO A 72 -21.07 -23.96 -1.80
CA PRO A 72 -19.98 -24.93 -1.96
C PRO A 72 -18.76 -24.27 -2.61
N ASP A 73 -17.55 -24.74 -2.26
CA ASP A 73 -16.29 -24.13 -2.71
C ASP A 73 -16.19 -23.97 -4.24
N LYS A 74 -16.73 -24.94 -5.00
CA LYS A 74 -16.77 -24.87 -6.47
C LYS A 74 -17.58 -23.66 -6.97
N GLN A 75 -18.67 -23.31 -6.28
CA GLN A 75 -19.48 -22.13 -6.62
C GLN A 75 -18.75 -20.83 -6.24
N ILE A 76 -18.09 -20.81 -5.07
CA ILE A 76 -17.28 -19.67 -4.61
C ILE A 76 -16.18 -19.37 -5.63
N VAL A 77 -15.43 -20.39 -6.07
CA VAL A 77 -14.37 -20.23 -7.09
C VAL A 77 -14.94 -19.75 -8.42
N ARG A 78 -16.06 -20.30 -8.88
CA ARG A 78 -16.68 -19.89 -10.16
C ARG A 78 -17.11 -18.43 -10.13
N ARG A 79 -17.74 -17.99 -9.03
CA ARG A 79 -18.16 -16.59 -8.83
C ARG A 79 -16.95 -15.67 -8.67
N GLY A 80 -15.94 -16.09 -7.93
CA GLY A 80 -14.67 -15.38 -7.81
C GLY A 80 -14.00 -15.14 -9.16
N LYS A 81 -13.91 -16.16 -10.02
CA LYS A 81 -13.37 -16.02 -11.38
C LYS A 81 -14.15 -14.99 -12.22
N ALA A 82 -15.48 -14.98 -12.12
CA ALA A 82 -16.30 -13.99 -12.83
C ALA A 82 -16.01 -12.57 -12.35
N VAL A 83 -15.90 -12.36 -11.03
CA VAL A 83 -15.48 -11.06 -10.46
C VAL A 83 -14.08 -10.67 -10.95
N GLY A 84 -13.14 -11.63 -11.02
CA GLY A 84 -11.80 -11.39 -11.53
C GLY A 84 -11.78 -10.88 -12.98
N ILE A 85 -12.61 -11.47 -13.85
CA ILE A 85 -12.77 -11.00 -15.24
C ILE A 85 -13.31 -9.57 -15.27
N ILE A 86 -14.34 -9.26 -14.46
CA ILE A 86 -14.93 -7.92 -14.39
C ILE A 86 -13.89 -6.91 -13.91
N LEU A 87 -13.12 -7.22 -12.86
CA LEU A 87 -12.05 -6.37 -12.34
C LEU A 87 -10.94 -6.16 -13.37
N ALA A 88 -10.55 -7.20 -14.12
CA ALA A 88 -9.55 -7.08 -15.18
C ALA A 88 -10.01 -6.14 -16.29
N LEU A 89 -11.26 -6.30 -16.77
CA LEU A 89 -11.83 -5.42 -17.80
C LEU A 89 -11.93 -3.98 -17.30
N PHE A 90 -12.36 -3.78 -16.05
CA PHE A 90 -12.43 -2.46 -15.44
C PHE A 90 -11.03 -1.81 -15.33
N ALA A 91 -10.02 -2.56 -14.92
CA ALA A 91 -8.63 -2.09 -14.89
C ALA A 91 -8.11 -1.72 -16.29
N MET A 92 -8.43 -2.52 -17.32
CA MET A 92 -8.09 -2.21 -18.72
C MET A 92 -8.76 -0.92 -19.21
N CYS A 93 -10.01 -0.65 -18.81
CA CYS A 93 -10.69 0.60 -19.15
C CYS A 93 -10.10 1.82 -18.45
N ILE A 94 -9.60 1.66 -17.21
CA ILE A 94 -9.02 2.75 -16.42
C ILE A 94 -7.56 3.02 -16.80
N ALA A 95 -6.80 2.01 -17.20
CA ALA A 95 -5.37 2.16 -17.47
C ALA A 95 -5.01 3.36 -18.39
N PRO A 96 -5.74 3.64 -19.49
CA PRO A 96 -5.46 4.81 -20.35
C PRO A 96 -5.73 6.16 -19.68
N LEU A 97 -6.58 6.22 -18.65
CA LEU A 97 -6.88 7.47 -17.94
C LEU A 97 -5.71 7.91 -17.05
N ILE A 98 -4.82 6.99 -16.68
CA ILE A 98 -3.67 7.25 -15.82
C ILE A 98 -2.66 8.20 -16.50
N ASP A 99 -2.53 8.12 -17.82
CA ASP A 99 -1.63 8.98 -18.61
C ASP A 99 -2.03 10.46 -18.52
N LYS A 100 -3.30 10.75 -18.20
CA LYS A 100 -3.82 12.12 -18.06
C LYS A 100 -3.60 12.72 -16.68
N VAL A 101 -2.90 12.03 -15.77
CA VAL A 101 -2.74 12.48 -14.39
C VAL A 101 -1.60 13.51 -14.28
N PRO A 102 -1.90 14.78 -13.95
CA PRO A 102 -0.94 15.87 -14.05
C PRO A 102 0.20 15.81 -13.02
N GLN A 103 0.03 15.09 -11.90
CA GLN A 103 1.02 15.01 -10.83
C GLN A 103 2.01 13.84 -11.01
N GLY A 104 1.92 13.12 -12.14
CA GLY A 104 2.69 11.91 -12.40
C GLY A 104 2.10 10.67 -11.73
N PHE A 105 2.30 9.52 -12.38
CA PHE A 105 1.72 8.25 -11.97
C PHE A 105 2.10 7.82 -10.54
N PHE A 106 3.37 7.99 -10.17
CA PHE A 106 3.86 7.54 -8.86
C PHE A 106 3.25 8.33 -7.70
N GLN A 107 3.14 9.65 -7.83
CA GLN A 107 2.51 10.50 -6.82
C GLN A 107 1.02 10.18 -6.68
N TYR A 108 0.33 9.97 -7.80
CA TYR A 108 -1.06 9.52 -7.79
C TYR A 108 -1.24 8.19 -7.05
N LEU A 109 -0.39 7.19 -7.34
CA LEU A 109 -0.43 5.92 -6.61
C LEU A 109 -0.22 6.11 -5.11
N GLN A 110 0.68 7.01 -4.69
CA GLN A 110 0.86 7.30 -3.27
C GLN A 110 -0.38 7.94 -2.63
N ILE A 111 -1.02 8.89 -3.31
CA ILE A 111 -2.25 9.52 -2.83
C ILE A 111 -3.33 8.46 -2.66
N VAL A 112 -3.53 7.59 -3.65
CA VAL A 112 -4.50 6.48 -3.61
C VAL A 112 -4.17 5.50 -2.48
N ASN A 113 -2.90 5.11 -2.33
CA ASN A 113 -2.46 4.22 -1.26
C ASN A 113 -2.69 4.83 0.14
N GLY A 114 -2.60 6.16 0.24
CA GLY A 114 -2.87 6.91 1.46
C GLY A 114 -4.29 6.70 2.01
N PHE A 115 -5.28 6.46 1.14
CA PHE A 115 -6.68 6.25 1.55
C PHE A 115 -6.88 5.03 2.45
N TYR A 116 -6.05 4.00 2.32
CA TYR A 116 -6.23 2.76 3.08
C TYR A 116 -5.03 2.41 3.98
N ASN A 117 -3.79 2.69 3.57
CA ASN A 117 -2.62 2.33 4.36
C ASN A 117 -2.62 2.99 5.74
N VAL A 118 -2.81 4.31 5.79
CA VAL A 118 -2.76 5.08 7.04
C VAL A 118 -3.91 4.73 8.00
N PRO A 119 -5.19 4.69 7.58
CA PRO A 119 -6.25 4.37 8.53
C PRO A 119 -6.19 2.91 9.02
N ILE A 120 -5.82 1.96 8.16
CA ILE A 120 -5.59 0.56 8.58
C ILE A 120 -4.46 0.52 9.61
N PHE A 121 -3.33 1.18 9.33
CA PHE A 121 -2.20 1.27 10.26
C PHE A 121 -2.61 1.90 11.60
N THR A 122 -3.39 2.98 11.57
CA THR A 122 -3.90 3.67 12.76
C THR A 122 -4.73 2.72 13.62
N ILE A 123 -5.69 2.00 13.01
CA ILE A 123 -6.56 1.04 13.69
C ILE A 123 -5.73 -0.10 14.31
N LEU A 124 -4.73 -0.62 13.58
CA LEU A 124 -3.86 -1.68 14.06
C LEU A 124 -2.99 -1.24 15.25
N ILE A 125 -2.38 -0.05 15.19
CA ILE A 125 -1.61 0.50 16.30
C ILE A 125 -2.47 0.66 17.54
N VAL A 126 -3.62 1.32 17.42
CA VAL A 126 -4.51 1.55 18.57
C VAL A 126 -5.04 0.23 19.12
N GLY A 127 -5.39 -0.72 18.25
CA GLY A 127 -5.84 -2.06 18.65
C GLY A 127 -4.76 -2.90 19.33
N TYR A 128 -3.48 -2.69 19.00
CA TYR A 128 -2.37 -3.37 19.66
C TYR A 128 -1.99 -2.71 21.00
N LEU A 129 -2.00 -1.38 21.06
CA LEU A 129 -1.65 -0.62 22.25
C LEU A 129 -2.77 -0.60 23.30
N THR A 130 -4.03 -0.82 22.90
CA THR A 130 -5.19 -0.73 23.81
C THR A 130 -6.14 -1.92 23.64
N LYS A 131 -6.60 -2.48 24.77
CA LYS A 131 -7.53 -3.62 24.78
C LYS A 131 -9.01 -3.22 24.88
N ARG A 132 -9.29 -1.95 25.16
CA ARG A 132 -10.63 -1.44 25.52
C ARG A 132 -11.29 -0.54 24.49
N VAL A 133 -10.62 -0.22 23.39
CA VAL A 133 -11.22 0.57 22.31
C VAL A 133 -12.27 -0.29 21.58
N PRO A 134 -13.54 0.16 21.47
CA PRO A 134 -14.59 -0.61 20.81
C PRO A 134 -14.46 -0.57 19.28
N ALA A 135 -15.03 -1.56 18.58
CA ALA A 135 -15.02 -1.61 17.12
C ALA A 135 -15.71 -0.41 16.45
N ILE A 136 -16.65 0.24 17.14
CA ILE A 136 -17.33 1.45 16.67
C ILE A 136 -16.33 2.60 16.50
N ALA A 137 -15.34 2.73 17.40
CA ALA A 137 -14.32 3.77 17.31
C ALA A 137 -13.52 3.66 16.00
N ALA A 138 -13.11 2.44 15.63
CA ALA A 138 -12.41 2.17 14.39
C ALA A 138 -13.26 2.49 13.16
N LYS A 139 -14.56 2.13 13.16
CA LYS A 139 -15.48 2.45 12.06
C LYS A 139 -15.66 3.96 11.88
N VAL A 140 -15.87 4.69 12.98
CA VAL A 140 -16.02 6.15 12.95
C VAL A 140 -14.74 6.82 12.48
N ALA A 141 -13.59 6.42 13.02
CA ALA A 141 -12.30 6.98 12.62
C ALA A 141 -11.97 6.70 11.15
N LEU A 142 -12.26 5.49 10.64
CA LEU A 142 -12.09 5.16 9.22
C LEU A 142 -12.96 6.05 8.33
N PHE A 143 -14.24 6.22 8.69
CA PHE A 143 -15.16 7.07 7.92
C PHE A 143 -14.69 8.53 7.90
N VAL A 144 -14.34 9.07 9.07
CA VAL A 144 -13.82 10.44 9.22
C VAL A 144 -12.53 10.62 8.41
N PHE A 145 -11.61 9.65 8.49
CA PHE A 145 -10.37 9.68 7.73
C PHE A 145 -10.63 9.77 6.23
N ILE A 146 -11.42 8.83 5.68
CA ILE A 146 -11.70 8.77 4.25
C ILE A 146 -12.43 10.02 3.78
N ALA A 147 -13.42 10.50 4.54
CA ALA A 147 -14.17 11.70 4.21
C ALA A 147 -13.25 12.93 4.14
N ILE A 148 -12.48 13.21 5.19
CA ILE A 148 -11.59 14.38 5.23
C ILE A 148 -10.50 14.26 4.16
N TYR A 149 -9.86 13.09 4.04
CA TYR A 149 -8.81 12.89 3.05
C TYR A 149 -9.34 13.07 1.62
N ALA A 150 -10.48 12.45 1.28
CA ALA A 150 -11.15 12.66 -0.01
C ALA A 150 -11.45 14.14 -0.27
N THR A 151 -12.00 14.85 0.72
CA THR A 151 -12.31 16.27 0.58
C THR A 151 -11.05 17.10 0.32
N THR A 152 -9.97 16.85 1.06
CA THR A 152 -8.70 17.56 0.87
C THR A 152 -7.97 17.23 -0.43
N GLN A 153 -8.16 16.03 -1.00
CA GLN A 153 -7.47 15.64 -2.23
C GLN A 153 -8.29 15.93 -3.50
N LEU A 154 -9.63 15.98 -3.40
CA LEU A 154 -10.52 16.13 -4.56
C LEU A 154 -11.17 17.51 -4.66
N PHE A 155 -11.40 18.22 -3.55
CA PHE A 155 -12.25 19.41 -3.54
C PHE A 155 -11.60 20.65 -2.93
N LEU A 156 -10.65 20.50 -2.00
CA LEU A 156 -10.00 21.63 -1.32
C LEU A 156 -8.53 21.69 -1.68
N ASP A 157 -8.09 22.76 -2.33
CA ASP A 157 -6.67 23.06 -2.41
C ASP A 157 -6.22 23.70 -1.10
N THR A 158 -5.59 22.90 -0.25
CA THR A 158 -5.09 23.33 1.06
C THR A 158 -3.69 23.94 0.98
N GLY A 159 -3.02 23.86 -0.17
CA GLY A 159 -1.60 24.22 -0.31
C GLY A 159 -0.63 23.34 0.49
N VAL A 160 -1.12 22.31 1.20
CA VAL A 160 -0.34 21.41 2.03
C VAL A 160 -0.12 20.09 1.29
N HIS A 161 1.13 19.61 1.27
CA HIS A 161 1.46 18.34 0.65
C HIS A 161 0.72 17.17 1.31
N PHE A 162 0.20 16.22 0.53
CA PHE A 162 -0.66 15.12 1.00
C PHE A 162 -0.05 14.31 2.16
N LEU A 163 1.28 14.19 2.19
CA LEU A 163 1.99 13.47 3.25
C LEU A 163 1.79 14.10 4.64
N HIS A 164 1.75 15.43 4.73
CA HIS A 164 1.47 16.11 6.00
C HIS A 164 0.00 15.94 6.40
N ILE A 165 -0.91 15.95 5.43
CA ILE A 165 -2.34 15.69 5.67
C ILE A 165 -2.53 14.28 6.24
N LEU A 166 -1.83 13.28 5.68
CA LEU A 166 -1.83 11.91 6.20
C LEU A 166 -1.34 11.84 7.66
N ALA A 167 -0.26 12.55 7.98
CA ALA A 167 0.28 12.59 9.35
C ALA A 167 -0.69 13.25 10.34
N ILE A 168 -1.30 14.38 9.95
CA ILE A 168 -2.31 15.07 10.76
C ILE A 168 -3.52 14.16 11.00
N LEU A 169 -4.02 13.51 9.94
CA LEU A 169 -5.15 12.60 10.03
C LEU A 169 -4.84 11.36 10.88
N PHE A 170 -3.63 10.82 10.81
CA PHE A 170 -3.17 9.72 11.68
C PHE A 170 -3.29 10.10 13.17
N VAL A 171 -2.78 11.28 13.55
CA VAL A 171 -2.86 11.76 14.93
C VAL A 171 -4.30 12.03 15.34
N ALA A 172 -5.05 12.76 14.50
CA ALA A 172 -6.45 13.10 14.77
C ALA A 172 -7.33 11.85 14.93
N CYS A 173 -7.19 10.86 14.06
CA CYS A 173 -7.95 9.61 14.14
C CYS A 173 -7.53 8.75 15.32
N SER A 174 -6.23 8.73 15.68
CA SER A 174 -5.76 8.05 16.88
C SER A 174 -6.38 8.66 18.13
N LEU A 175 -6.36 10.00 18.26
CA LEU A 175 -6.98 10.71 19.37
C LEU A 175 -8.48 10.49 19.43
N LEU A 176 -9.16 10.52 18.28
CA LEU A 176 -10.59 10.23 18.19
C LEU A 176 -10.92 8.82 18.69
N MET A 177 -10.13 7.81 18.27
CA MET A 177 -10.34 6.43 18.72
C MET A 177 -10.11 6.27 20.23
N LEU A 178 -9.07 6.89 20.76
CA LEU A 178 -8.77 6.86 22.21
C LEU A 178 -9.84 7.60 23.02
N LEU A 179 -10.35 8.72 22.50
CA LEU A 179 -11.42 9.49 23.13
C LEU A 179 -12.73 8.68 23.16
N ILE A 180 -13.13 8.05 22.05
CA ILE A 180 -14.28 7.14 22.02
C ILE A 180 -14.04 5.94 22.94
N GLY A 181 -12.83 5.39 22.97
CA GLY A 181 -12.46 4.31 23.88
C GLY A 181 -12.54 4.69 25.36
N LYS A 182 -12.29 5.96 25.71
CA LYS A 182 -12.45 6.47 27.08
C LYS A 182 -13.92 6.73 27.44
N LEU A 183 -14.72 7.23 26.50
CA LEU A 183 -16.15 7.55 26.72
C LEU A 183 -17.04 6.30 26.68
N ARG A 184 -16.73 5.34 25.82
CA ARG A 184 -17.45 4.08 25.63
C ARG A 184 -16.47 2.92 25.55
N PRO A 185 -15.78 2.60 26.66
CA PRO A 185 -14.88 1.45 26.69
C PRO A 185 -15.66 0.16 26.45
N ARG A 186 -14.98 -0.83 25.87
CA ARG A 186 -15.49 -2.20 25.81
C ARG A 186 -15.75 -2.73 27.23
N GLU A 187 -16.87 -3.43 27.41
CA GLU A 187 -17.23 -4.06 28.69
C GLU A 187 -16.23 -5.15 29.10
N THR A 188 -15.67 -5.85 28.11
CA THR A 188 -14.65 -6.90 28.30
C THR A 188 -13.39 -6.58 27.50
N ASP A 189 -12.25 -6.79 28.13
CA ASP A 189 -10.94 -6.63 27.49
C ASP A 189 -10.86 -7.53 26.25
N PHE A 190 -10.29 -7.01 25.18
CA PHE A 190 -10.01 -7.81 23.99
C PHE A 190 -8.96 -8.89 24.31
N ILE A 191 -9.37 -10.16 24.17
CA ILE A 191 -8.50 -11.32 24.26
C ILE A 191 -8.14 -11.73 22.84
N LEU A 192 -6.86 -11.61 22.48
CA LEU A 192 -6.34 -12.13 21.24
C LEU A 192 -6.33 -13.67 21.34
N GLU A 193 -7.23 -14.34 20.64
CA GLU A 193 -7.20 -15.81 20.54
C GLU A 193 -5.92 -16.22 19.80
N GLN A 194 -4.94 -16.74 20.55
CA GLN A 194 -3.67 -17.18 20.00
C GLN A 194 -3.83 -18.56 19.34
N LYS A 195 -4.50 -18.60 18.18
CA LYS A 195 -4.61 -19.78 17.31
C LYS A 195 -3.34 -19.96 16.47
N SER A 196 -2.16 -19.78 17.06
CA SER A 196 -0.89 -19.93 16.33
C SER A 196 -0.57 -21.41 16.14
N LYS A 197 -0.86 -21.93 14.94
CA LYS A 197 -0.42 -23.27 14.51
C LYS A 197 1.09 -23.34 14.17
N VAL A 198 1.79 -22.22 14.27
CA VAL A 198 3.20 -22.06 13.86
C VAL A 198 3.98 -21.47 15.03
N ASP A 199 5.17 -22.01 15.28
CA ASP A 199 6.09 -21.52 16.32
C ASP A 199 6.45 -20.05 16.07
N MET A 200 6.22 -19.21 17.08
CA MET A 200 6.53 -17.78 17.05
C MET A 200 7.91 -17.46 17.65
N LYS A 201 8.73 -18.47 17.96
CA LYS A 201 10.07 -18.25 18.49
C LYS A 201 10.89 -17.36 17.53
N PRO A 202 11.36 -16.19 17.98
CA PRO A 202 12.12 -15.30 17.12
C PRO A 202 13.42 -15.97 16.66
N TRP A 203 13.77 -15.75 15.40
CA TRP A 203 15.00 -16.28 14.82
C TRP A 203 16.22 -15.78 15.59
N LYS A 204 17.19 -16.65 15.87
CA LYS A 204 18.36 -16.33 16.72
C LYS A 204 19.13 -15.08 16.27
N LEU A 205 19.12 -14.77 14.98
CA LEU A 205 19.86 -13.65 14.38
C LEU A 205 19.00 -12.41 14.13
N VAL A 206 17.76 -12.34 14.63
CA VAL A 206 16.87 -11.18 14.43
C VAL A 206 17.51 -9.87 14.91
N TYR A 207 18.09 -9.88 16.11
CA TYR A 207 18.70 -8.67 16.69
C TYR A 207 19.99 -8.24 15.97
N PRO A 208 21.00 -9.12 15.76
CA PRO A 208 22.22 -8.70 15.07
C PRO A 208 21.97 -8.25 13.62
N VAL A 209 21.10 -8.94 12.88
CA VAL A 209 20.75 -8.54 11.50
C VAL A 209 19.95 -7.23 11.49
N GLY A 210 19.01 -7.05 12.43
CA GLY A 210 18.24 -5.82 12.56
C GLY A 210 19.11 -4.60 12.91
N ILE A 211 20.07 -4.76 13.81
CA ILE A 211 21.05 -3.71 14.15
C ILE A 211 21.94 -3.40 12.94
N ALA A 212 22.46 -4.43 12.26
CA ALA A 212 23.29 -4.24 11.08
C ALA A 212 22.54 -3.48 9.97
N ALA A 213 21.28 -3.83 9.71
CA ALA A 213 20.44 -3.13 8.72
C ALA A 213 20.17 -1.67 9.11
N THR A 214 19.92 -1.41 10.41
CA THR A 214 19.69 -0.05 10.92
C THR A 214 20.95 0.81 10.81
N LEU A 215 22.12 0.26 11.16
CA LEU A 215 23.40 0.93 11.01
C LEU A 215 23.72 1.22 9.55
N ALA A 216 23.51 0.25 8.65
CA ALA A 216 23.70 0.45 7.22
C ALA A 216 22.81 1.60 6.69
N MET A 217 21.55 1.67 7.13
CA MET A 217 20.67 2.78 6.79
C MET A 217 21.22 4.12 7.29
N ILE A 218 21.59 4.22 8.58
CA ILE A 218 22.16 5.45 9.17
C ILE A 218 23.42 5.89 8.42
N ILE A 219 24.32 4.96 8.10
CA ILE A 219 25.55 5.23 7.35
C ILE A 219 25.23 5.80 5.97
N ILE A 220 24.30 5.18 5.22
CA ILE A 220 23.90 5.69 3.89
C ILE A 220 23.32 7.10 4.00
N TYR A 221 22.47 7.37 5.00
CA TYR A 221 21.91 8.70 5.20
C TYR A 221 22.99 9.73 5.55
N ILE A 222 23.95 9.39 6.41
CA ILE A 222 25.05 10.30 6.76
C ILE A 222 25.94 10.56 5.54
N LEU A 223 26.31 9.52 4.80
CA LEU A 223 27.14 9.63 3.60
C LEU A 223 26.50 10.50 2.52
N LEU A 224 25.18 10.41 2.34
CA LEU A 224 24.43 11.20 1.36
C LEU A 224 23.88 12.52 1.93
N SER A 225 24.16 12.82 3.20
CA SER A 225 23.80 14.10 3.82
C SER A 225 24.91 15.13 3.61
N PRO A 226 24.62 16.44 3.74
CA PRO A 226 25.64 17.50 3.66
C PRO A 226 26.79 17.39 4.68
N ALA A 227 26.69 16.48 5.66
CA ALA A 227 27.72 16.20 6.66
C ALA A 227 28.70 15.07 6.25
N GLY A 228 28.41 14.35 5.16
CA GLY A 228 29.22 13.27 4.59
C GLY A 228 29.71 13.63 3.18
N ILE A 229 30.84 13.06 2.79
CA ILE A 229 31.61 13.37 1.58
C ILE A 229 30.74 13.23 0.31
N ILE A 230 30.10 14.32 -0.12
CA ILE A 230 29.84 14.83 -1.49
C ILE A 230 29.29 16.26 -1.36
#